data_AF-A0A8T5R3S0-F1
#
_entry.id   AF-A0A8T5R3S0-F1
#
_cell.length_a   1.000
_cell.length_b   1.000
_cell.length_c   1.000
_cell.angle_alpha   90.00
_cell.angle_beta   90.00
_cell.angle_gamma   90.00
#
_symmetry.space_group_name_H-M   'P 1'
#
loop_
_entity.id
_entity.type
_entity.pdbx_description
1 polymer ?
#
loop_
_entity_poly.entity_id
_entity_poly.type
_entity_poly.pdbx_seq_one_letter_code
_entity_poly.pdbx_strand_id
1 'polypeptide(L)'
;MIAEQNTKYVWIVPLVFIALLHPVDAKPAPDVPADAQRVLAAFVHPLDQDRISHPEGGTRLVEIYTASWCPVCAEAERALDRLFNESIDAQDSMTLLAYHPWPDRSDPLGFAEGDARMTERFGAVAFPTIWVDGMWKDSAATRPMDVSEGLEEVFYQSLQNMLGWANDVPRDLTALTEVGPSSEQGLAITVTSSSSLAGPLVVTPVLWEDPVQHNERVHRLVARGTLEPHTILKVEADAPIRLTWNLGTEPAEGRLGVTIIVEEAPRRETATVPAVSVVSVLGALVSAAVLTAALRRA
;
A
#
# COMPACT_ATOMS: atom_id res chain seq x y z
N MET A 1 -63.40 9.15 -52.49
CA MET A 1 -63.02 7.74 -52.28
C MET A 1 -61.56 7.76 -51.83
N ILE A 2 -61.20 8.06 -50.58
CA ILE A 2 -61.32 7.27 -49.34
C ILE A 2 -61.14 5.76 -49.57
N ALA A 3 -59.91 5.29 -49.31
CA ALA A 3 -59.51 3.94 -48.92
C ALA A 3 -58.09 4.14 -48.34
N GLU A 4 -57.86 4.28 -47.03
CA GLU A 4 -58.09 3.34 -45.94
C GLU A 4 -57.39 1.99 -46.20
N GLN A 5 -56.19 1.79 -45.61
CA GLN A 5 -55.89 0.60 -44.80
C GLN A 5 -54.45 0.55 -44.25
N ASN A 6 -54.39 0.41 -42.92
CA ASN A 6 -53.51 -0.47 -42.15
C ASN A 6 -52.03 -0.11 -41.95
N THR A 7 -51.78 0.97 -41.20
CA THR A 7 -50.61 1.05 -40.32
C THR A 7 -50.81 0.14 -39.12
N LYS A 8 -50.24 -1.08 -39.17
CA LYS A 8 -50.11 -1.95 -37.99
C LYS A 8 -49.07 -1.32 -37.06
N TYR A 9 -49.53 -0.56 -36.07
CA TYR A 9 -48.73 -0.20 -34.91
C TYR A 9 -48.49 -1.47 -34.09
N VAL A 10 -47.32 -2.09 -34.28
CA VAL A 10 -46.78 -3.05 -33.34
C VAL A 10 -46.31 -2.23 -32.14
N TRP A 11 -47.05 -2.33 -31.03
CA TRP A 11 -46.62 -1.81 -29.75
C TRP A 11 -45.38 -2.59 -29.31
N ILE A 12 -44.19 -2.04 -29.57
CA ILE A 12 -42.97 -2.46 -28.89
C ILE A 12 -43.11 -1.94 -27.47
N VAL A 13 -43.62 -2.79 -26.58
CA VAL A 13 -43.51 -2.58 -25.13
C VAL A 13 -42.01 -2.45 -24.85
N PRO A 14 -41.52 -1.34 -24.28
CA PRO A 14 -40.17 -1.33 -23.76
C PRO A 14 -40.16 -2.35 -22.61
N LEU A 15 -39.58 -3.51 -22.87
CA LEU A 15 -39.11 -4.41 -21.83
C LEU A 15 -38.13 -3.59 -21.01
N VAL A 16 -38.65 -2.96 -19.96
CA VAL A 16 -37.86 -2.50 -18.83
C VAL A 16 -37.22 -3.78 -18.30
N PHE A 17 -36.01 -4.06 -18.76
CA PHE A 17 -35.09 -4.95 -18.10
C PHE A 17 -34.80 -4.29 -16.74
N ILE A 18 -35.72 -4.46 -15.79
CA ILE A 18 -35.38 -4.47 -14.39
C ILE A 18 -34.53 -5.73 -14.29
N ALA A 19 -33.23 -5.56 -14.57
CA ALA A 19 -32.23 -6.48 -14.09
C ALA A 19 -32.53 -6.55 -12.59
N LEU A 20 -33.10 -7.69 -12.18
CA LEU A 20 -33.17 -8.07 -10.80
C LEU A 20 -31.71 -8.19 -10.37
N LEU A 21 -31.12 -7.05 -10.01
CA LEU A 21 -29.92 -6.95 -9.20
C LEU A 21 -30.33 -7.61 -7.89
N HIS A 22 -30.30 -8.94 -7.89
CA HIS A 22 -30.17 -9.67 -6.64
C HIS A 22 -28.89 -9.07 -6.08
N PRO A 23 -28.94 -8.44 -4.90
CA PRO A 23 -27.70 -8.08 -4.24
C PRO A 23 -26.89 -9.37 -4.23
N VAL A 24 -25.76 -9.38 -4.93
CA VAL A 24 -24.75 -10.41 -4.72
C VAL A 24 -24.57 -10.38 -3.22
N ASP A 25 -24.96 -11.44 -2.52
CA ASP A 25 -24.89 -11.50 -1.06
C ASP A 25 -23.43 -11.19 -0.70
N ALA A 26 -23.19 -9.92 -0.35
CA ALA A 26 -21.85 -9.42 -0.13
C ALA A 26 -21.37 -10.20 1.08
N LYS A 27 -20.40 -11.08 0.87
CA LYS A 27 -19.79 -11.83 1.95
C LYS A 27 -19.36 -10.79 2.99
N PRO A 28 -19.77 -10.93 4.27
CA PRO A 28 -19.38 -9.97 5.28
C PRO A 28 -17.86 -9.87 5.30
N ALA A 29 -17.35 -8.66 5.48
CA ALA A 29 -15.92 -8.44 5.60
C ALA A 29 -15.37 -9.35 6.71
N PRO A 30 -14.21 -10.00 6.51
CA PRO A 30 -13.57 -10.74 7.57
C PRO A 30 -13.21 -9.78 8.72
N ASP A 31 -12.90 -10.33 9.89
CA ASP A 31 -12.36 -9.49 10.96
C ASP A 31 -10.97 -8.96 10.56
N VAL A 32 -10.77 -7.65 10.65
CA VAL A 32 -9.43 -7.05 10.48
C VAL A 32 -8.57 -7.45 11.67
N PRO A 33 -7.34 -7.97 11.47
CA PRO A 33 -6.43 -8.25 12.57
C PRO A 33 -6.25 -7.01 13.45
N ALA A 34 -6.27 -7.19 14.78
CA ALA A 34 -6.20 -6.06 15.73
C ALA A 34 -4.88 -5.28 15.64
N ASP A 35 -3.84 -5.89 15.06
CA ASP A 35 -2.50 -5.37 14.82
C ASP A 35 -2.30 -4.90 13.36
N ALA A 36 -3.30 -5.03 12.48
CA ALA A 36 -3.19 -4.59 11.10
C ALA A 36 -2.90 -3.08 11.03
N GLN A 37 -1.83 -2.73 10.33
CA GLN A 37 -1.47 -1.35 10.09
C GLN A 37 -2.31 -0.79 8.95
N ARG A 38 -3.33 0.00 9.30
CA ARG A 38 -4.26 0.55 8.32
C ARG A 38 -3.62 1.64 7.47
N VAL A 39 -3.72 1.49 6.15
CA VAL A 39 -3.38 2.54 5.18
C VAL A 39 -4.58 3.46 5.03
N LEU A 40 -4.36 4.76 5.23
CA LEU A 40 -5.38 5.81 5.14
C LEU A 40 -5.48 6.39 3.73
N ALA A 41 -4.34 6.50 3.04
CA ALA A 41 -4.28 6.97 1.66
C ALA A 41 -2.98 6.51 0.99
N ALA A 42 -3.05 6.37 -0.34
CA ALA A 42 -1.87 6.30 -1.20
C ALA A 42 -1.95 7.34 -2.31
N PHE A 43 -0.85 8.07 -2.52
CA PHE A 43 -0.73 9.13 -3.53
C PHE A 43 0.34 8.76 -4.54
N VAL A 44 -0.04 8.63 -5.81
CA VAL A 44 0.87 8.21 -6.88
C VAL A 44 1.43 9.42 -7.60
N HIS A 45 2.75 9.54 -7.65
CA HIS A 45 3.44 10.64 -8.31
C HIS A 45 4.47 10.13 -9.32
N PRO A 46 4.10 10.00 -10.61
CA PRO A 46 5.07 9.81 -11.68
C PRO A 46 6.13 10.93 -11.65
N LEU A 47 7.41 10.57 -11.72
CA LEU A 47 8.52 11.54 -11.62
C LEU A 47 8.73 12.37 -12.89
N ASP A 48 8.01 12.05 -13.97
CA ASP A 48 7.94 12.84 -15.21
C ASP A 48 6.91 13.98 -15.13
N GLN A 49 6.26 14.16 -13.98
CA GLN A 49 5.32 15.23 -13.72
C GLN A 49 5.84 16.12 -12.60
N ASP A 50 5.87 17.44 -12.81
CA ASP A 50 6.41 18.37 -11.82
C ASP A 50 5.49 18.49 -10.58
N ARG A 51 4.18 18.33 -10.77
CA ARG A 51 3.18 18.62 -9.74
C ARG A 51 1.86 17.90 -9.96
N ILE A 52 1.33 17.28 -8.90
CA ILE A 52 0.04 16.59 -8.91
C ILE A 52 -0.74 16.92 -7.64
N SER A 53 -1.99 17.33 -7.85
CA SER A 53 -2.99 17.47 -6.78
C SER A 53 -3.79 16.18 -6.67
N HIS A 54 -3.88 15.64 -5.47
CA HIS A 54 -4.64 14.45 -5.14
C HIS A 54 -5.93 14.84 -4.41
N PRO A 55 -7.11 14.46 -4.95
CA PRO A 55 -8.38 14.74 -4.30
C PRO A 55 -8.52 13.98 -2.98
N GLU A 56 -9.55 14.33 -2.21
CA GLU A 56 -9.83 13.72 -0.92
C GLU A 56 -10.00 12.20 -1.06
N GLY A 57 -9.31 11.48 -0.19
CA GLY A 57 -9.34 10.02 -0.13
C GLY A 57 -8.16 9.32 -0.81
N GLY A 58 -7.42 10.02 -1.67
CA GLY A 58 -6.35 9.42 -2.45
C GLY A 58 -6.81 8.15 -3.18
N THR A 59 -5.87 7.23 -3.42
CA THR A 59 -6.17 5.91 -3.98
C THR A 59 -6.11 4.81 -2.92
N ARG A 60 -6.84 3.71 -3.15
CA ARG A 60 -6.71 2.44 -2.44
C ARG A 60 -5.34 1.86 -2.72
N LEU A 61 -4.63 1.42 -1.69
CA LEU A 61 -3.36 0.74 -1.89
C LEU A 61 -3.61 -0.76 -2.03
N VAL A 62 -3.22 -1.32 -3.16
CA VAL A 62 -3.11 -2.75 -3.37
C VAL A 62 -1.63 -3.10 -3.38
N GLU A 63 -1.19 -3.92 -2.44
CA GLU A 63 0.18 -4.43 -2.41
C GLU A 63 0.15 -5.90 -2.79
N ILE A 64 0.87 -6.28 -3.85
CA ILE A 64 1.08 -7.68 -4.20
C ILE A 64 2.51 -8.08 -3.86
N TYR A 65 2.63 -9.14 -3.07
CA TYR A 65 3.86 -9.85 -2.82
C TYR A 65 3.91 -11.01 -3.81
N THR A 66 4.85 -10.93 -4.75
CA THR A 66 4.96 -11.80 -5.93
C THR A 66 6.40 -12.28 -6.09
N ALA A 67 6.63 -13.18 -7.04
CA ALA A 67 7.97 -13.51 -7.49
C ALA A 67 8.01 -13.85 -8.98
N SER A 68 9.08 -13.47 -9.67
CA SER A 68 9.25 -13.71 -11.11
C SER A 68 9.33 -15.19 -11.48
N TRP A 69 9.80 -16.03 -10.56
CA TRP A 69 9.88 -17.49 -10.69
C TRP A 69 8.62 -18.22 -10.25
N CYS A 70 7.65 -17.53 -9.63
CA CYS A 70 6.45 -18.14 -9.08
C CYS A 70 5.37 -18.32 -10.17
N PRO A 71 5.00 -19.56 -10.53
CA PRO A 71 4.06 -19.79 -11.64
C PRO A 71 2.67 -19.23 -11.36
N VAL A 72 2.14 -19.49 -10.15
CA VAL A 72 0.81 -19.03 -9.72
C VAL A 72 0.75 -17.51 -9.51
N CYS A 73 1.89 -16.83 -9.38
CA CYS A 73 1.95 -15.39 -9.25
C CYS A 73 1.57 -14.68 -10.57
N ALA A 74 1.88 -15.28 -11.71
CA ALA A 74 1.48 -14.73 -13.01
C ALA A 74 -0.05 -14.65 -13.16
N GLU A 75 -0.79 -15.60 -12.58
CA GLU A 75 -2.26 -15.56 -12.59
C GLU A 75 -2.82 -14.43 -11.71
N ALA A 76 -2.20 -14.19 -10.56
CA ALA A 76 -2.58 -13.09 -9.67
C ALA A 76 -2.28 -11.72 -10.31
N GLU A 77 -1.12 -11.58 -10.95
CA GLU A 77 -0.74 -10.37 -11.69
C GLU A 77 -1.70 -10.13 -12.86
N ARG A 78 -2.07 -11.17 -13.63
CA ARG A 78 -3.10 -11.07 -14.68
C ARG A 78 -4.46 -10.62 -14.14
N ALA A 79 -4.88 -11.16 -12.99
CA ALA A 79 -6.15 -10.76 -12.37
C ALA A 79 -6.16 -9.29 -11.95
N LEU A 80 -5.02 -8.80 -11.43
CA LEU A 80 -4.83 -7.38 -11.13
C LEU A 80 -4.86 -6.53 -12.40
N ASP A 81 -4.09 -6.90 -13.44
CA ASP A 81 -4.09 -6.21 -14.72
C ASP A 81 -5.49 -6.14 -15.32
N ARG A 82 -6.24 -7.25 -15.26
CA ARG A 82 -7.62 -7.30 -15.71
C ARG A 82 -8.51 -6.34 -14.91
N LEU A 83 -8.39 -6.32 -13.59
CA LEU A 83 -9.14 -5.40 -12.74
C LEU A 83 -8.81 -3.94 -13.04
N PHE A 84 -7.52 -3.61 -13.20
CA PHE A 84 -7.07 -2.29 -13.64
C PHE A 84 -7.62 -1.95 -15.03
N ASN A 85 -7.62 -2.86 -16.00
CA ASN A 85 -8.01 -2.53 -17.36
C ASN A 85 -9.54 -2.52 -17.59
N GLU A 86 -10.30 -3.36 -16.90
CA GLU A 86 -11.75 -3.53 -17.10
C GLU A 86 -12.61 -2.59 -16.26
N SER A 87 -12.12 -2.14 -15.09
CA SER A 87 -12.87 -1.27 -14.20
C SER A 87 -12.35 0.17 -14.29
N ILE A 88 -13.13 1.04 -14.93
CA ILE A 88 -12.87 2.49 -14.95
C ILE A 88 -12.75 3.02 -13.51
N ASP A 89 -13.64 2.57 -12.64
CA ASP A 89 -13.62 2.95 -11.22
C ASP A 89 -12.31 2.51 -10.55
N ALA A 90 -11.77 1.33 -10.91
CA ALA A 90 -10.51 0.86 -10.34
C ALA A 90 -9.28 1.62 -10.86
N GLN A 91 -9.27 2.06 -12.13
CA GLN A 91 -8.15 2.87 -12.66
C GLN A 91 -7.92 4.15 -11.87
N ASP A 92 -9.02 4.79 -11.45
CA ASP A 92 -8.95 6.07 -10.75
C ASP A 92 -8.95 5.92 -9.21
N SER A 93 -9.34 4.75 -8.69
CA SER A 93 -9.51 4.55 -7.24
C SER A 93 -8.50 3.62 -6.59
N MET A 94 -7.64 2.92 -7.33
CA MET A 94 -6.58 2.08 -6.75
C MET A 94 -5.19 2.33 -7.35
N THR A 95 -4.17 2.10 -6.54
CA THR A 95 -2.78 2.01 -6.94
C THR A 95 -2.24 0.63 -6.56
N LEU A 96 -1.39 0.07 -7.41
CA LEU A 96 -0.72 -1.20 -7.18
C LEU A 96 0.75 -0.97 -6.87
N LEU A 97 1.27 -1.69 -5.89
CA LEU A 97 2.71 -1.86 -5.69
C LEU A 97 3.05 -3.35 -5.69
N ALA A 98 3.94 -3.76 -6.59
CA ALA A 98 4.46 -5.11 -6.63
C ALA A 98 5.78 -5.20 -5.88
N TYR A 99 5.83 -6.03 -4.84
CA TYR A 99 7.03 -6.32 -4.07
C TYR A 99 7.53 -7.73 -4.38
N HIS A 100 8.82 -7.83 -4.65
CA HIS A 100 9.52 -9.08 -4.93
C HIS A 100 10.47 -9.42 -3.76
N PRO A 101 10.71 -10.70 -3.47
CA PRO A 101 11.52 -11.14 -2.34
C PRO A 101 13.00 -10.74 -2.45
N TRP A 102 13.66 -10.57 -1.29
CA TRP A 102 15.11 -10.30 -1.17
C TRP A 102 15.71 -11.03 0.03
N PRO A 103 16.99 -11.48 0.02
CA PRO A 103 17.97 -11.46 -1.06
C PRO A 103 17.88 -12.72 -1.92
N ASP A 104 16.70 -13.34 -2.02
CA ASP A 104 16.51 -14.58 -2.78
C ASP A 104 17.02 -14.35 -4.20
N ARG A 105 18.21 -14.90 -4.49
CA ARG A 105 19.04 -14.57 -5.67
C ARG A 105 18.36 -14.96 -6.99
N SER A 106 17.20 -15.58 -6.91
CA SER A 106 16.36 -15.98 -8.02
C SER A 106 15.48 -14.85 -8.56
N ASP A 107 15.18 -13.81 -7.78
CA ASP A 107 14.33 -12.70 -8.23
C ASP A 107 15.11 -11.37 -8.33
N PRO A 108 15.50 -10.94 -9.55
CA PRO A 108 16.27 -9.72 -9.73
C PRO A 108 15.46 -8.43 -9.49
N LEU A 109 14.17 -8.56 -9.18
CA LEU A 109 13.27 -7.44 -8.97
C LEU A 109 13.12 -7.03 -7.50
N GLY A 110 13.61 -7.85 -6.57
CA GLY A 110 13.50 -7.61 -5.14
C GLY A 110 14.51 -6.58 -4.59
N PHE A 111 14.18 -6.05 -3.42
CA PHE A 111 15.04 -5.15 -2.64
C PHE A 111 14.80 -5.34 -1.14
N ALA A 112 15.78 -4.98 -0.30
CA ALA A 112 15.80 -5.33 1.11
C ALA A 112 14.63 -4.74 1.92
N GLU A 113 14.30 -3.48 1.69
CA GLU A 113 13.24 -2.78 2.42
C GLU A 113 11.85 -3.30 2.03
N GLY A 114 11.67 -3.78 0.80
CA GLY A 114 10.45 -4.44 0.35
C GLY A 114 10.21 -5.77 1.07
N ASP A 115 11.28 -6.57 1.24
CA ASP A 115 11.25 -7.83 2.00
C ASP A 115 11.04 -7.60 3.50
N ALA A 116 11.64 -6.55 4.07
CA ALA A 116 11.38 -6.13 5.45
C ALA A 116 9.93 -5.70 5.63
N ARG A 117 9.38 -4.87 4.73
CA ARG A 117 7.96 -4.47 4.75
C ARG A 117 7.04 -5.69 4.73
N MET A 118 7.35 -6.67 3.88
CA MET A 118 6.63 -7.93 3.79
C MET A 118 6.66 -8.71 5.11
N THR A 119 7.86 -8.95 5.65
CA THR A 119 8.08 -9.83 6.81
C THR A 119 7.59 -9.20 8.12
N GLU A 120 7.93 -7.93 8.35
CA GLU A 120 7.63 -7.22 9.60
C GLU A 120 6.15 -6.91 9.76
N ARG A 121 5.45 -6.61 8.66
CA ARG A 121 4.05 -6.16 8.71
C ARG A 121 3.05 -7.29 8.52
N PHE A 122 3.38 -8.27 7.68
CA PHE A 122 2.41 -9.23 7.18
C PHE A 122 2.75 -10.69 7.52
N GLY A 123 3.84 -10.89 8.26
CA GLY A 123 4.36 -12.18 8.70
C GLY A 123 5.09 -12.94 7.60
N ALA A 124 5.42 -14.22 7.84
CA ALA A 124 6.04 -15.07 6.83
C ALA A 124 5.09 -15.23 5.62
N VAL A 125 5.55 -14.84 4.43
CA VAL A 125 4.70 -14.75 3.24
C VAL A 125 4.97 -15.92 2.31
N ALA A 126 3.88 -16.47 1.80
CA ALA A 126 3.90 -17.39 0.69
C ALA A 126 3.31 -16.67 -0.53
N PHE A 127 3.88 -16.90 -1.70
CA PHE A 127 3.57 -16.13 -2.91
C PHE A 127 2.51 -16.83 -3.78
N PRO A 128 1.62 -16.08 -4.44
CA PRO A 128 1.36 -14.65 -4.28
C PRO A 128 0.50 -14.36 -3.05
N THR A 129 0.70 -13.20 -2.45
CA THR A 129 -0.15 -12.65 -1.40
C THR A 129 -0.51 -11.21 -1.73
N ILE A 130 -1.77 -10.85 -1.55
CA ILE A 130 -2.29 -9.50 -1.81
C ILE A 130 -2.77 -8.89 -0.50
N TRP A 131 -2.49 -7.60 -0.33
CA TRP A 131 -3.03 -6.77 0.73
C TRP A 131 -3.76 -5.57 0.15
N VAL A 132 -4.96 -5.27 0.68
CA VAL A 132 -5.70 -4.04 0.37
C VAL A 132 -5.74 -3.16 1.61
N ASP A 133 -5.22 -1.94 1.47
CA ASP A 133 -5.10 -0.91 2.51
C ASP A 133 -4.45 -1.39 3.81
N GLY A 134 -3.58 -2.41 3.74
CA GLY A 134 -2.93 -3.02 4.90
C GLY A 134 -3.87 -3.82 5.83
N MET A 135 -5.14 -4.01 5.46
CA MET A 135 -6.13 -4.68 6.31
C MET A 135 -6.60 -6.02 5.75
N TRP A 136 -6.87 -6.08 4.45
CA TRP A 136 -7.48 -7.24 3.82
C TRP A 136 -6.42 -8.07 3.12
N LYS A 137 -6.21 -9.29 3.59
CA LYS A 137 -5.23 -10.23 3.05
C LYS A 137 -5.91 -11.33 2.26
N ASP A 138 -5.37 -11.64 1.09
CA ASP A 138 -5.63 -12.89 0.39
C ASP A 138 -4.33 -13.53 -0.09
N SER A 139 -4.24 -14.86 -0.06
CA SER A 139 -3.06 -15.59 -0.50
C SER A 139 -3.47 -16.81 -1.32
N ALA A 140 -2.92 -16.97 -2.51
CA ALA A 140 -3.12 -18.22 -3.25
C ALA A 140 -2.16 -19.33 -2.83
N ALA A 141 -1.13 -19.03 -2.05
CA ALA A 141 -0.25 -20.08 -1.56
C ALA A 141 -0.96 -21.08 -0.63
N THR A 142 -2.13 -20.71 -0.09
CA THR A 142 -2.98 -21.61 0.71
C THR A 142 -3.96 -22.41 -0.15
N ARG A 143 -3.96 -22.24 -1.48
CA ARG A 143 -4.88 -22.93 -2.40
C ARG A 143 -4.20 -24.15 -3.01
N PRO A 144 -4.95 -25.24 -3.27
CA PRO A 144 -4.42 -26.40 -3.98
C PRO A 144 -3.83 -25.98 -5.34
N MET A 145 -2.56 -26.33 -5.59
CA MET A 145 -1.84 -25.96 -6.82
C MET A 145 -2.30 -26.73 -8.08
N ASP A 146 -3.20 -27.70 -7.92
CA ASP A 146 -3.76 -28.53 -9.01
C ASP A 146 -4.94 -27.87 -9.75
N VAL A 147 -5.47 -26.76 -9.22
CA VAL A 147 -6.43 -25.90 -9.92
C VAL A 147 -5.69 -24.70 -10.51
N SER A 148 -4.92 -24.88 -11.59
CA SER A 148 -4.42 -23.74 -12.38
C SER A 148 -5.54 -23.08 -13.20
N GLU A 149 -6.58 -23.86 -13.55
CA GLU A 149 -7.76 -23.34 -14.25
C GLU A 149 -8.61 -22.50 -13.30
N GLY A 150 -8.76 -21.21 -13.63
CA GLY A 150 -9.63 -20.29 -12.90
C GLY A 150 -8.98 -19.55 -11.73
N LEU A 151 -7.67 -19.68 -11.47
CA LEU A 151 -6.99 -18.89 -10.42
C LEU A 151 -7.09 -17.40 -10.67
N GLU A 152 -6.97 -16.96 -11.91
CA GLU A 152 -7.15 -15.56 -12.30
C GLU A 152 -8.54 -15.06 -11.88
N GLU A 153 -9.60 -15.82 -12.19
CA GLU A 153 -10.98 -15.47 -11.82
C GLU A 153 -11.19 -15.47 -10.30
N VAL A 154 -10.64 -16.46 -9.59
CA VAL A 154 -10.68 -16.50 -8.12
C VAL A 154 -9.99 -15.27 -7.52
N PHE A 155 -8.84 -14.86 -8.06
CA PHE A 155 -8.15 -13.65 -7.62
C PHE A 155 -8.95 -12.39 -7.93
N TYR A 156 -9.49 -12.29 -9.14
CA TYR A 156 -10.30 -11.18 -9.57
C TYR A 156 -11.52 -10.99 -8.64
N GLN A 157 -12.26 -12.05 -8.36
CA GLN A 157 -13.39 -12.02 -7.43
C GLN A 157 -12.97 -11.67 -6.00
N SER A 158 -11.85 -12.21 -5.53
CA SER A 158 -11.31 -11.90 -4.20
C SER A 158 -10.94 -10.42 -4.07
N LEU A 159 -10.25 -9.87 -5.07
CA LEU A 159 -9.89 -8.45 -5.14
C LEU A 159 -11.13 -7.56 -5.16
N GLN A 160 -12.14 -7.88 -5.96
CA GLN A 160 -13.40 -7.13 -5.98
C GLN A 160 -14.08 -7.11 -4.60
N ASN A 161 -14.11 -8.25 -3.91
CA ASN A 161 -14.65 -8.32 -2.55
C ASN A 161 -13.84 -7.46 -1.57
N MET A 162 -12.51 -7.55 -1.60
CA MET A 162 -11.63 -6.76 -0.73
C MET A 162 -11.75 -5.26 -0.97
N LEU A 163 -11.83 -4.83 -2.22
CA LEU A 163 -12.09 -3.42 -2.57
C LEU A 163 -13.48 -2.98 -2.13
N GLY A 164 -14.48 -3.84 -2.27
CA GLY A 164 -15.83 -3.62 -1.75
C GLY A 164 -15.84 -3.35 -0.25
N TRP A 165 -15.12 -4.15 0.54
CA TRP A 165 -14.97 -3.95 1.99
C TRP A 165 -14.17 -2.70 2.35
N ALA A 166 -13.18 -2.35 1.51
CA ALA A 166 -12.37 -1.18 1.74
C ALA A 166 -13.20 0.12 1.65
N ASN A 167 -14.28 0.15 0.85
CA ASN A 167 -15.12 1.35 0.65
C ASN A 167 -15.68 1.96 1.95
N ASP A 168 -15.82 1.18 3.01
CA ASP A 168 -16.35 1.65 4.29
C ASP A 168 -15.30 2.35 5.18
N VAL A 169 -14.04 2.39 4.76
CA VAL A 169 -12.96 3.07 5.49
C VAL A 169 -13.03 4.57 5.19
N PRO A 170 -13.25 5.44 6.20
CA PRO A 170 -13.23 6.88 6.01
C PRO A 170 -11.85 7.35 5.53
N ARG A 171 -11.85 8.26 4.55
CA ARG A 171 -10.62 8.85 4.01
C ARG A 171 -10.81 10.35 3.86
N ASP A 172 -10.06 11.10 4.65
CA ASP A 172 -10.18 12.57 4.73
C ASP A 172 -8.93 13.31 4.26
N LEU A 173 -7.97 12.55 3.73
CA LEU A 173 -6.66 13.05 3.35
C LEU A 173 -6.67 13.54 1.91
N THR A 174 -6.17 14.75 1.74
CA THR A 174 -5.79 15.33 0.44
C THR A 174 -4.28 15.50 0.43
N ALA A 175 -3.70 15.49 -0.77
CA ALA A 175 -2.27 15.75 -0.91
C ALA A 175 -1.96 16.62 -2.11
N LEU A 176 -0.95 17.47 -1.96
CA LEU A 176 -0.24 18.08 -3.05
C LEU A 176 1.17 17.49 -3.11
N THR A 177 1.54 16.97 -4.26
CA THR A 177 2.87 16.40 -4.50
C THR A 177 3.61 17.24 -5.54
N GLU A 178 4.87 17.56 -5.27
CA GLU A 178 5.73 18.39 -6.11
C GLU A 178 7.09 17.73 -6.24
N VAL A 179 7.59 17.60 -7.46
CA VAL A 179 8.98 17.22 -7.74
C VAL A 179 9.74 18.50 -8.09
N GLY A 180 10.82 18.73 -7.35
CA GLY A 180 11.72 19.85 -7.56
C GLY A 180 12.44 19.76 -8.91
N PRO A 181 13.01 20.87 -9.39
CA PRO A 181 13.72 20.89 -10.66
C PRO A 181 14.82 19.82 -10.71
N SER A 182 15.10 19.30 -11.90
CA SER A 182 15.97 18.14 -12.15
C SER A 182 17.38 18.23 -11.55
N SER A 183 17.85 19.44 -11.22
CA SER A 183 19.13 19.70 -10.55
C SER A 183 19.13 19.45 -9.04
N GLU A 184 17.96 19.38 -8.39
CA GLU A 184 17.81 19.17 -6.93
C GLU A 184 16.99 17.91 -6.58
N GLN A 185 16.25 17.32 -7.54
CA GLN A 185 15.43 16.10 -7.42
C GLN A 185 14.78 15.89 -6.04
N GLY A 186 14.18 16.96 -5.51
CA GLY A 186 13.47 16.91 -4.25
C GLY A 186 12.03 16.43 -4.46
N LEU A 187 11.55 15.45 -3.70
CA LEU A 187 10.12 15.16 -3.62
C LEU A 187 9.54 15.92 -2.44
N ALA A 188 8.50 16.72 -2.64
CA ALA A 188 7.73 17.32 -1.56
C ALA A 188 6.29 16.80 -1.58
N ILE A 189 5.75 16.48 -0.41
CA ILE A 189 4.31 16.26 -0.23
C ILE A 189 3.79 17.22 0.82
N THR A 190 2.65 17.82 0.53
CA THR A 190 1.85 18.56 1.51
C THR A 190 0.56 17.76 1.72
N VAL A 191 0.41 17.18 2.90
CA VAL A 191 -0.79 16.43 3.29
C VAL A 191 -1.69 17.32 4.13
N THR A 192 -2.98 17.33 3.81
CA THR A 192 -4.01 18.05 4.58
C THR A 192 -5.16 17.10 4.87
N SER A 193 -5.71 17.20 6.08
CA SER A 193 -6.91 16.45 6.49
C SER A 193 -8.05 17.41 6.77
N SER A 194 -9.27 17.08 6.34
CA SER A 194 -10.48 17.85 6.70
C SER A 194 -10.92 17.60 8.15
N SER A 195 -10.31 16.62 8.83
CA SER A 195 -10.58 16.30 10.23
C SER A 195 -9.29 16.14 11.03
N SER A 196 -9.39 16.00 12.36
CA SER A 196 -8.21 15.67 13.17
C SER A 196 -8.05 14.16 13.22
N LEU A 197 -6.91 13.66 12.78
CA LEU A 197 -6.63 12.22 12.82
C LEU A 197 -6.14 11.81 14.20
N ALA A 198 -6.65 10.68 14.68
CA ALA A 198 -6.29 10.14 15.97
C ALA A 198 -4.98 9.34 15.87
N GLY A 199 -3.96 9.79 16.60
CA GLY A 199 -2.69 9.08 16.74
C GLY A 199 -1.62 9.45 15.71
N PRO A 200 -0.41 8.91 15.87
CA PRO A 200 0.69 9.16 14.96
C PRO A 200 0.48 8.46 13.61
N LEU A 201 0.91 9.10 12.53
CA LEU A 201 0.95 8.54 11.18
C LEU A 201 2.38 8.25 10.77
N VAL A 202 2.54 7.27 9.89
CA VAL A 202 3.79 7.02 9.16
C VAL A 202 3.55 7.38 7.70
N VAL A 203 4.48 8.13 7.12
CA VAL A 203 4.49 8.47 5.70
C VAL A 203 5.68 7.80 5.06
N THR A 204 5.41 6.84 4.17
CA THR A 204 6.42 6.02 3.50
C THR A 204 6.38 6.26 2.00
N PRO A 205 7.38 6.94 1.42
CA PRO A 205 7.51 7.02 -0.03
C PRO A 205 8.17 5.75 -0.56
N VAL A 206 7.50 5.10 -1.52
CA VAL A 206 7.98 3.92 -2.21
C VAL A 206 8.31 4.28 -3.65
N LEU A 207 9.57 4.13 -4.04
CA LEU A 207 10.01 4.29 -5.42
C LEU A 207 9.55 3.07 -6.22
N TRP A 208 9.02 3.29 -7.42
CA TRP A 208 8.60 2.23 -8.31
C TRP A 208 9.01 2.48 -9.76
N GLU A 209 9.04 1.40 -10.53
CA GLU A 209 9.30 1.37 -11.97
C GLU A 209 8.13 0.70 -12.70
N ASP A 210 7.68 1.28 -13.81
CA ASP A 210 6.57 0.76 -14.63
C ASP A 210 6.73 1.12 -16.12
N PRO A 211 6.52 0.19 -17.06
CA PRO A 211 6.56 -1.26 -16.86
C PRO A 211 8.00 -1.76 -16.66
N VAL A 212 8.15 -2.97 -16.12
CA VAL A 212 9.41 -3.70 -16.07
C VAL A 212 9.29 -5.00 -16.85
N GLN A 213 10.14 -5.19 -17.86
CA GLN A 213 10.19 -6.45 -18.61
C GLN A 213 11.19 -7.42 -17.97
N HIS A 214 10.73 -8.61 -17.58
CA HIS A 214 11.60 -9.68 -17.09
C HIS A 214 11.04 -11.07 -17.43
N ASN A 215 11.90 -12.01 -17.87
CA ASN A 215 11.51 -13.37 -18.28
C ASN A 215 10.28 -13.42 -19.20
N GLU A 216 10.26 -12.60 -20.26
CA GLU A 216 9.16 -12.50 -21.23
C GLU A 216 7.81 -12.03 -20.63
N ARG A 217 7.80 -11.56 -19.39
CA ARG A 217 6.65 -10.99 -18.69
C ARG A 217 6.83 -9.50 -18.47
N VAL A 218 5.70 -8.80 -18.40
CA VAL A 218 5.61 -7.39 -18.02
C VAL A 218 5.14 -7.34 -16.58
N HIS A 219 5.95 -6.75 -15.71
CA HIS A 219 5.57 -6.44 -14.33
C HIS A 219 5.22 -4.95 -14.22
N ARG A 220 4.20 -4.63 -13.44
CA ARG A 220 3.64 -3.28 -13.28
C ARG A 220 3.98 -2.73 -11.91
N LEU A 221 4.34 -1.45 -11.85
CA LEU A 221 4.57 -0.69 -10.61
C LEU A 221 5.44 -1.48 -9.61
N VAL A 222 6.57 -1.98 -10.11
CA VAL A 222 7.51 -2.78 -9.31
C VAL A 222 8.21 -1.86 -8.33
N ALA A 223 8.05 -2.12 -7.04
CA ALA A 223 8.73 -1.38 -5.99
C ALA A 223 10.24 -1.63 -6.09
N ARG A 224 11.02 -0.55 -6.08
CA ARG A 224 12.48 -0.56 -6.24
C ARG A 224 13.25 -0.09 -5.03
N GLY A 225 12.57 0.59 -4.11
CA GLY A 225 13.19 1.18 -2.95
C GLY A 225 12.17 1.93 -2.11
N THR A 226 12.56 2.26 -0.89
CA THR A 226 11.82 3.19 -0.04
C THR A 226 12.72 4.35 0.33
N LEU A 227 12.17 5.56 0.35
CA LEU A 227 12.85 6.68 0.99
C LEU A 227 12.64 6.59 2.50
N GLU A 228 13.46 7.30 3.29
CA GLU A 228 13.34 7.28 4.74
C GLU A 228 11.91 7.67 5.18
N PRO A 229 11.21 6.81 5.93
CA PRO A 229 9.85 7.09 6.35
C PRO A 229 9.84 8.19 7.40
N HIS A 230 8.83 9.06 7.34
CA HIS A 230 8.61 10.08 8.37
C HIS A 230 7.47 9.66 9.29
N THR A 231 7.66 9.83 10.60
CA THR A 231 6.58 9.71 11.58
C THR A 231 6.03 11.08 11.91
N ILE A 232 4.73 11.28 11.66
CA ILE A 232 3.98 12.47 12.03
C ILE A 232 3.27 12.17 13.34
N LEU A 233 3.57 12.94 14.40
CA LEU A 233 3.01 12.67 15.73
C LEU A 233 1.55 13.09 15.89
N LYS A 234 1.10 14.07 15.11
CA LYS A 234 -0.25 14.61 15.16
C LYS A 234 -0.60 15.27 13.81
N VAL A 235 -1.80 14.98 13.30
CA VAL A 235 -2.40 15.73 12.19
C VAL A 235 -3.59 16.50 12.75
N GLU A 236 -3.49 17.82 12.70
CA GLU A 236 -4.60 18.71 13.06
C GLU A 236 -5.44 19.01 11.80
N ALA A 237 -6.74 19.19 12.00
CA ALA A 237 -7.64 19.55 10.90
C ALA A 237 -7.15 20.83 10.21
N ASP A 238 -7.15 20.80 8.87
CA ASP A 238 -6.76 21.90 8.00
C ASP A 238 -5.32 22.42 8.20
N ALA A 239 -4.47 21.70 8.94
CA ALA A 239 -3.07 22.06 9.16
C ALA A 239 -2.17 21.28 8.20
N PRO A 240 -1.70 21.89 7.09
CA PRO A 240 -0.91 21.19 6.10
C PRO A 240 0.45 20.77 6.67
N ILE A 241 0.84 19.53 6.39
CA ILE A 241 2.14 18.98 6.78
C ILE A 241 2.98 18.79 5.53
N ARG A 242 4.10 19.52 5.46
CA ARG A 242 5.05 19.42 4.35
C ARG A 242 6.21 18.50 4.73
N LEU A 243 6.44 17.48 3.92
CA LEU A 243 7.59 16.57 4.01
C LEU A 243 8.41 16.67 2.72
N THR A 244 9.72 16.46 2.83
CA THR A 244 10.64 16.57 1.68
C THR A 244 11.68 15.46 1.71
N TRP A 245 11.96 14.87 0.56
CA TRP A 245 13.00 13.85 0.36
C TRP A 245 13.92 14.24 -0.78
N ASN A 246 15.14 13.69 -0.77
CA ASN A 246 16.05 13.73 -1.91
C ASN A 246 15.95 12.40 -2.67
N LEU A 247 15.63 12.45 -3.95
CA LEU A 247 15.45 11.25 -4.78
C LEU A 247 16.78 10.64 -5.27
N GLY A 248 17.91 11.34 -5.12
CA GLY A 248 19.21 10.90 -5.62
C GLY A 248 19.44 11.24 -7.10
N THR A 249 20.31 10.50 -7.80
CA THR A 249 20.64 10.74 -9.23
C THR A 249 20.41 9.53 -10.12
N GLU A 250 19.74 9.83 -11.25
CA GLU A 250 19.46 9.11 -12.50
C GLU A 250 18.43 7.96 -12.52
N PRO A 251 17.39 8.06 -13.38
CA PRO A 251 16.42 7.00 -13.61
C PRO A 251 17.00 5.78 -14.35
N ALA A 252 16.47 4.60 -14.02
CA ALA A 252 16.53 3.41 -14.87
C ALA A 252 15.73 3.62 -16.18
N GLU A 253 15.83 2.71 -17.15
CA GLU A 253 15.23 2.84 -18.50
C GLU A 253 13.67 2.86 -18.53
N GLY A 254 12.97 2.67 -17.41
CA GLY A 254 11.51 2.70 -17.29
C GLY A 254 10.90 4.03 -16.78
N ARG A 255 9.56 4.15 -16.80
CA ARG A 255 8.89 5.28 -16.14
C ARG A 255 8.99 5.07 -14.63
N LEU A 256 9.65 6.01 -13.96
CA LEU A 256 9.75 6.03 -12.51
C LEU A 256 8.65 6.85 -11.89
N GLY A 257 8.28 6.47 -10.67
CA GLY A 257 7.39 7.24 -9.84
C GLY A 257 7.58 6.94 -8.37
N VAL A 258 6.82 7.65 -7.56
CA VAL A 258 6.77 7.46 -6.12
C VAL A 258 5.32 7.27 -5.70
N THR A 259 5.06 6.23 -4.92
CA THR A 259 3.78 6.11 -4.20
C THR A 259 4.03 6.49 -2.76
N ILE A 260 3.31 7.50 -2.29
CA ILE A 260 3.40 7.99 -0.92
C ILE A 260 2.28 7.34 -0.13
N ILE A 261 2.66 6.42 0.75
CA ILE A 261 1.74 5.67 1.60
C ILE A 261 1.61 6.43 2.91
N VAL A 262 0.37 6.79 3.28
CA VAL A 262 0.04 7.37 4.58
C VAL A 262 -0.75 6.35 5.37
N GLU A 263 -0.25 5.98 6.54
CA GLU A 263 -0.78 4.89 7.34
C GLU A 263 -0.73 5.22 8.83
N GLU A 264 -1.56 4.56 9.61
CA GLU A 264 -1.48 4.65 11.07
C GLU A 264 -0.14 4.08 11.52
N ALA A 265 0.51 4.69 12.51
CA ALA A 265 1.69 4.07 13.10
C ALA A 265 1.27 2.74 13.76
N PRO A 266 2.15 1.73 13.78
CA PRO A 266 1.87 0.50 14.49
C PRO A 266 1.47 0.83 15.92
N ARG A 267 0.34 0.28 16.38
CA ARG A 267 0.03 0.28 17.80
C ARG A 267 1.11 -0.55 18.46
N ARG A 268 2.17 0.10 18.94
CA ARG A 268 3.00 -0.53 19.95
C ARG A 268 2.01 -0.84 21.05
N GLU A 269 1.68 -2.11 21.23
CA GLU A 269 1.26 -2.57 22.54
C GLU A 269 2.26 -1.92 23.46
N THR A 270 1.77 -1.04 24.32
CA THR A 270 2.56 -0.58 25.42
C THR A 270 2.78 -1.85 26.21
N ALA A 271 3.85 -2.59 25.86
CA ALA A 271 4.47 -3.55 26.71
C ALA A 271 4.55 -2.76 28.01
N THR A 272 3.72 -3.16 28.96
CA THR A 272 3.68 -2.56 30.27
C THR A 272 5.10 -2.75 30.75
N VAL A 273 5.94 -1.73 30.60
CA VAL A 273 7.27 -1.73 31.17
C VAL A 273 6.95 -1.88 32.64
N PRO A 274 7.23 -3.04 33.27
CA PRO A 274 6.95 -3.19 34.68
C PRO A 274 7.67 -2.02 35.33
N ALA A 275 6.95 -1.23 36.11
CA ALA A 275 7.51 -0.06 36.76
C ALA A 275 8.72 -0.52 37.57
N VAL A 276 9.92 -0.38 36.98
CA VAL A 276 11.17 -0.57 37.70
C VAL A 276 11.20 0.63 38.62
N SER A 277 10.75 0.40 39.85
CA SER A 277 10.96 1.33 40.94
C SER A 277 12.46 1.54 41.01
N VAL A 278 12.91 2.73 40.60
CA VAL A 278 14.27 3.19 40.79
C VAL A 278 14.44 3.36 42.29
N VAL A 279 14.75 2.26 42.99
CA VAL A 279 15.35 2.34 44.32
C VAL A 279 16.71 2.98 44.09
N SER A 280 16.84 4.22 44.52
CA SER A 280 18.08 4.99 44.44
C SER A 280 19.21 4.20 45.10
N VAL A 281 20.12 3.65 44.28
CA VAL A 281 21.45 3.21 44.77
C VAL A 281 22.34 4.46 44.87
N LEU A 282 22.00 5.32 45.82
CA LEU A 282 22.86 6.39 46.30
C LEU A 282 23.63 5.83 47.50
N GLY A 283 24.75 5.14 47.25
CA GLY A 283 25.62 4.72 48.34
C GLY A 283 26.53 3.52 48.07
N ALA A 284 27.38 3.55 47.03
CA ALA A 284 28.52 2.63 46.95
C ALA A 284 29.63 3.09 45.98
N LEU A 285 30.01 4.38 45.98
CA LEU A 285 31.14 4.89 45.16
C LEU A 285 32.10 5.80 45.93
N VAL A 286 32.29 5.56 47.23
CA VAL A 286 33.38 6.17 48.01
C VAL A 286 34.15 5.07 48.73
N SER A 287 35.09 4.41 48.02
CA SER A 287 36.21 3.67 48.64
C SER A 287 37.29 3.15 47.65
N ALA A 288 37.32 3.58 46.39
CA ALA A 288 38.37 3.14 45.45
C ALA A 288 39.50 4.16 45.19
N ALA A 289 39.43 5.39 45.75
CA ALA A 289 40.38 6.47 45.44
C ALA A 289 41.43 6.76 46.54
N VAL A 290 41.45 6.03 47.65
CA VAL A 290 42.42 6.28 48.76
C VAL A 290 43.56 5.25 48.81
N LEU A 291 43.51 4.16 48.05
CA LEU A 291 44.54 3.10 48.12
C LEU A 291 45.67 3.20 47.07
N THR A 292 45.76 4.29 46.30
CA THR A 292 46.81 4.48 45.28
C THR A 292 47.86 5.55 45.65
N ALA A 293 47.76 6.17 46.83
CA ALA A 293 48.70 7.19 47.29
C ALA A 293 49.72 6.72 48.35
N ALA A 294 49.61 5.48 48.85
CA ALA A 294 50.47 4.96 49.92
C ALA A 294 51.61 4.02 49.46
N LEU A 295 51.76 3.76 48.15
CA LEU A 295 52.81 2.86 47.62
C LEU A 295 53.87 3.57 46.74
N ARG A 296 54.03 4.89 46.89
CA ARG A 296 55.11 5.66 46.22
C ARG A 296 56.14 6.29 47.18
N ARG A 297 56.18 5.85 48.44
CA ARG A 297 57.28 6.17 49.37
C ARG A 297 57.61 4.94 50.22
N ALA A 298 58.32 4.00 49.62
CA ALA A 298 59.19 3.00 50.25
C ALA A 298 60.26 2.63 49.24
#